data_AF-A0A835LLH1-F1
#
_entry.id   AF-A0A835LLH1-F1
#
_cell.length_a   1.000
_cell.length_b   1.000
_cell.length_c   1.000
_cell.angle_alpha   90.00
_cell.angle_beta   90.00
_cell.angle_gamma   90.00
#
_symmetry.space_group_name_H-M   'P 1'
#
loop_
_entity.id
_entity.type
_entity.pdbx_description
1 polymer ?
#
loop_
_entity_poly.entity_id
_entity_poly.type
_entity_poly.pdbx_seq_one_letter_code
_entity_poly.pdbx_strand_id
1 'polypeptide(L)'
;MVGSCRSCDRCAKDLENYCTKIILTYNSPDHDGTKTYGGYSDMVVVDEHFVINFPNNILLDRAAPLLLCAGIIVYSPMKYFGLSKPGMHLGVVGLGGLGHVVY
;
A
#
# COMPACT_ATOMS: atom_id res chain seq x y z
N MET A 1 -2.79 3.85 -3.15
CA MET A 1 -3.98 3.86 -4.03
C MET A 1 -5.04 4.72 -3.37
N VAL A 2 -5.93 5.33 -4.14
CA VAL A 2 -6.93 6.27 -3.62
C VAL A 2 -8.36 5.93 -4.05
N GLY A 3 -8.52 4.90 -4.90
CA GLY A 3 -9.83 4.49 -5.42
C GLY A 3 -9.81 3.10 -6.05
N SER A 4 -11.00 2.49 -6.14
CA SER A 4 -11.28 1.26 -6.88
C SER A 4 -12.75 1.22 -7.30
N CYS A 5 -13.19 0.22 -8.07
CA CYS A 5 -14.61 0.12 -8.46
C CYS A 5 -15.57 -0.29 -7.34
N ARG A 6 -15.06 -0.80 -6.20
CA ARG A 6 -15.84 -1.24 -5.02
C ARG A 6 -16.90 -2.33 -5.25
N SER A 7 -17.11 -2.78 -6.48
CA SER A 7 -18.22 -3.67 -6.86
C SER A 7 -17.81 -5.01 -7.45
N CYS A 8 -16.51 -5.25 -7.68
CA CYS A 8 -16.03 -6.51 -8.25
C CYS A 8 -15.63 -7.52 -7.17
N ASP A 9 -15.55 -8.80 -7.53
CA ASP A 9 -15.16 -9.88 -6.62
C ASP A 9 -13.83 -9.65 -5.90
N ARG A 10 -12.89 -8.93 -6.53
CA ARG A 10 -11.60 -8.59 -5.91
C ARG A 10 -11.78 -7.54 -4.81
N CYS A 11 -12.60 -6.53 -5.06
CA CYS A 11 -12.92 -5.52 -4.04
C CYS A 11 -13.72 -6.13 -2.88
N ALA A 12 -14.62 -7.08 -3.17
CA ALA A 12 -15.38 -7.79 -2.14
C ALA A 12 -14.53 -8.74 -1.26
N LYS A 13 -13.28 -9.00 -1.65
CA LYS A 13 -12.32 -9.85 -0.92
C LYS A 13 -11.17 -9.05 -0.29
N ASP A 14 -11.31 -7.72 -0.17
CA ASP A 14 -10.25 -6.82 0.33
C ASP A 14 -8.94 -6.92 -0.50
N LEU A 15 -9.10 -7.13 -1.81
CA LEU A 15 -8.04 -7.25 -2.82
C LEU A 15 -8.17 -6.14 -3.87
N GLU A 16 -8.47 -4.93 -3.43
CA GLU A 16 -8.67 -3.75 -4.29
C GLU A 16 -7.41 -3.39 -5.08
N ASN A 17 -6.23 -3.75 -4.57
CA ASN A 17 -4.95 -3.61 -5.26
C ASN A 17 -4.86 -4.45 -6.55
N TYR A 18 -5.71 -5.48 -6.68
CA TYR A 18 -5.84 -6.29 -7.90
C TYR A 18 -7.03 -5.88 -8.77
N CYS A 19 -7.78 -4.83 -8.42
CA CYS A 19 -8.89 -4.35 -9.23
C CYS A 19 -8.43 -3.80 -10.60
N THR A 20 -9.17 -4.08 -11.67
CA THR A 20 -8.87 -3.56 -13.01
C THR A 20 -9.13 -2.06 -13.15
N LYS A 21 -9.96 -1.50 -12.27
CA LYS A 21 -10.29 -0.07 -12.20
C LYS A 21 -9.68 0.57 -10.94
N ILE A 22 -8.43 0.23 -10.64
CA ILE A 22 -7.68 0.85 -9.54
C ILE A 22 -7.31 2.30 -9.91
N ILE A 23 -7.42 3.20 -8.93
CA ILE A 23 -6.97 4.59 -9.06
C ILE A 23 -5.71 4.76 -8.20
N LEU A 24 -4.60 5.09 -8.86
CA LEU A 24 -3.31 5.29 -8.20
C LEU A 24 -3.25 6.66 -7.55
N THR A 25 -2.44 6.75 -6.49
CA THR A 25 -2.29 7.96 -5.67
C THR A 25 -1.77 9.18 -6.45
N TYR A 26 -1.11 8.97 -7.59
CA TYR A 26 -0.68 10.05 -8.48
C TYR A 26 -0.64 9.58 -9.94
N ASN A 27 -0.72 10.53 -10.87
CA ASN A 27 -0.60 10.31 -12.32
C ASN A 27 -1.60 9.27 -12.88
N SER A 28 -2.77 9.15 -12.24
CA SER A 28 -3.89 8.34 -12.69
C SER A 28 -5.09 9.24 -12.97
N PRO A 29 -5.94 8.94 -13.95
CA PRO A 29 -7.27 9.55 -14.01
C PRO A 29 -8.08 9.11 -12.77
N ASP A 30 -8.75 10.08 -12.15
CA ASP A 30 -9.70 9.89 -11.06
C ASP A 30 -11.12 9.66 -11.62
N HIS A 31 -12.11 9.44 -10.74
CA HIS A 31 -13.51 9.18 -11.09
C HIS A 31 -14.16 10.29 -11.93
N ASP A 32 -13.75 11.54 -11.73
CA ASP A 32 -14.21 12.72 -12.45
C ASP A 32 -13.40 13.01 -13.73
N GLY A 33 -12.39 12.18 -14.02
CA GLY A 33 -11.49 12.34 -15.16
C GLY A 33 -10.32 13.30 -14.93
N THR A 34 -10.22 13.92 -13.74
CA THR A 34 -9.05 14.73 -13.37
C THR A 34 -7.84 13.83 -13.09
N LYS A 35 -6.63 14.40 -13.07
CA LYS A 35 -5.43 13.65 -12.69
C LYS A 35 -5.27 13.66 -11.18
N THR A 36 -4.94 12.50 -10.60
CA THR A 36 -4.57 12.40 -9.20
C THR A 36 -3.19 13.01 -8.95
N TYR A 37 -3.08 13.76 -7.87
CA TYR A 37 -1.83 14.33 -7.36
C TYR A 37 -1.48 13.70 -6.01
N GLY A 38 -0.21 13.33 -5.86
CA GLY A 38 0.26 12.60 -4.68
C GLY A 38 0.51 13.48 -3.47
N GLY A 39 1.12 12.89 -2.43
CA GLY A 39 1.38 13.55 -1.15
C GLY A 39 2.53 14.57 -1.13
N TYR A 40 3.12 14.93 -2.28
CA TYR A 40 4.07 16.06 -2.37
C TYR A 40 3.30 17.37 -2.57
N SER A 41 2.33 17.59 -1.69
CA SER A 41 1.35 18.67 -1.70
C SER A 41 0.98 19.01 -0.26
N ASP A 42 0.49 20.22 -0.01
CA ASP A 42 0.09 20.65 1.34
C ASP A 42 -1.14 19.90 1.86
N MET A 43 -1.99 19.42 0.94
CA MET A 43 -3.22 18.70 1.25
C MET A 43 -3.57 17.69 0.15
N VAL A 44 -4.09 16.53 0.56
CA VAL A 44 -4.69 15.53 -0.32
C VAL A 44 -6.07 15.15 0.23
N VAL A 45 -7.03 14.95 -0.68
CA VAL A 45 -8.36 14.44 -0.35
C VAL A 45 -8.46 13.02 -0.89
N VAL A 46 -8.84 12.07 -0.04
CA VAL A 46 -8.89 10.64 -0.36
C VAL A 46 -10.19 10.07 0.20
N ASP A 47 -10.78 9.11 -0.51
CA ASP A 47 -11.93 8.35 -0.02
C ASP A 47 -11.58 7.58 1.26
N GLU A 48 -12.48 7.59 2.24
CA GLU A 48 -12.24 7.06 3.58
C GLU A 48 -11.82 5.58 3.60
N HIS A 49 -12.28 4.79 2.61
CA HIS A 49 -11.93 3.37 2.52
C HIS A 49 -10.44 3.15 2.23
N PHE A 50 -9.78 4.13 1.61
CA PHE A 50 -8.36 4.08 1.27
C PHE A 50 -7.48 4.84 2.28
N VAL A 51 -8.07 5.35 3.37
CA VAL A 51 -7.34 5.97 4.48
C VAL A 51 -7.03 4.92 5.54
N ILE A 52 -5.76 4.78 5.89
CA ILE A 52 -5.33 3.86 6.95
C ILE A 52 -5.26 4.62 8.28
N ASN A 53 -5.95 4.10 9.30
CA ASN A 53 -5.84 4.62 10.65
C ASN A 53 -4.46 4.30 11.24
N PHE A 54 -3.75 5.33 11.68
CA PHE A 54 -2.40 5.19 12.19
C PHE A 54 -2.39 5.02 13.72
N PRO A 55 -1.69 4.01 14.26
CA PRO A 55 -1.59 3.86 15.70
C PRO A 55 -0.69 4.97 16.31
N ASN A 56 -1.17 5.60 17.39
CA ASN A 56 -0.53 6.76 18.04
C ASN A 56 0.86 6.46 18.66
N ASN A 57 1.27 5.20 18.72
CA ASN A 57 2.51 4.77 19.36
C ASN A 57 3.71 4.66 18.39
N ILE A 58 3.55 5.05 17.12
CA ILE A 58 4.60 4.98 16.11
C ILE A 58 4.93 6.37 15.57
N LEU A 59 6.22 6.69 15.48
CA LEU A 59 6.70 7.92 14.87
C LEU A 59 6.35 7.95 13.37
N LEU A 60 5.55 8.94 12.96
CA LEU A 60 5.00 9.09 11.61
C LEU A 60 6.08 9.16 10.51
N ASP A 61 7.21 9.79 10.81
CA ASP A 61 8.35 9.99 9.90
C ASP A 61 8.96 8.66 9.41
N ARG A 62 9.07 7.67 10.30
CA ARG A 62 9.59 6.34 9.98
C ARG A 62 8.51 5.45 9.41
N ALA A 63 7.30 5.62 9.89
CA ALA A 63 6.25 4.64 9.71
C ALA A 63 5.46 4.86 8.41
N ALA A 64 5.35 6.09 7.90
CA ALA A 64 4.66 6.35 6.63
C ALA A 64 5.33 5.68 5.41
N PRO A 65 6.66 5.79 5.16
CA PRO A 65 7.29 5.12 4.03
C PRO A 65 7.32 3.60 4.19
N LEU A 66 7.55 3.14 5.43
CA LEU A 66 7.65 1.73 5.76
C LEU A 66 6.31 1.02 5.70
N LEU A 67 5.20 1.60 6.14
CA LEU A 67 3.91 0.88 6.18
C LEU A 67 3.08 1.07 4.91
N LEU A 68 3.06 2.28 4.34
CA LEU A 68 2.08 2.62 3.30
C LEU A 68 2.50 2.19 1.88
N CYS A 69 3.78 1.87 1.68
CA CYS A 69 4.29 1.41 0.39
C CYS A 69 5.25 0.24 0.54
N ALA A 70 6.48 0.48 1.02
CA ALA A 70 7.54 -0.53 0.98
C ALA A 70 7.20 -1.78 1.82
N GLY A 71 6.67 -1.60 3.03
CA GLY A 71 6.39 -2.70 3.93
C GLY A 71 5.15 -3.48 3.57
N ILE A 72 4.07 -2.89 3.06
CA ILE A 72 2.93 -3.70 2.60
C ILE A 72 3.29 -4.55 1.38
N ILE A 73 4.16 -4.03 0.50
CA ILE A 73 4.70 -4.78 -0.65
C ILE A 73 5.50 -6.01 -0.20
N VAL A 74 6.26 -5.89 0.89
CA VAL A 74 7.05 -6.99 1.46
C VAL A 74 6.19 -7.93 2.31
N TYR A 75 5.33 -7.38 3.16
CA TYR A 75 4.52 -8.11 4.12
C TYR A 75 3.45 -8.98 3.45
N SER A 76 2.79 -8.45 2.40
CA SER A 76 1.74 -9.18 1.69
C SER A 76 2.19 -10.56 1.17
N PRO A 77 3.28 -10.69 0.38
CA PRO A 77 3.76 -12.00 -0.06
C PRO A 77 4.28 -12.85 1.10
N MET A 78 4.94 -12.25 2.11
CA MET A 78 5.38 -13.01 3.28
C MET A 78 4.22 -13.70 4.00
N LYS A 79 3.10 -12.99 4.19
CA LYS A 79 1.91 -13.54 4.83
C LYS A 79 1.18 -14.51 3.91
N TYR A 80 0.99 -14.14 2.63
CA TYR A 80 0.26 -14.95 1.65
C TYR A 80 0.92 -16.31 1.40
N PHE A 81 2.25 -16.35 1.30
CA PHE A 81 3.02 -17.59 1.11
C PHE A 81 3.42 -18.27 2.43
N GLY A 82 3.01 -17.72 3.59
CA GLY A 82 3.30 -18.30 4.90
C GLY A 82 4.80 -18.30 5.26
N LEU A 83 5.56 -17.34 4.73
CA LEU A 83 7.00 -17.16 4.94
C LEU A 83 7.35 -16.44 6.26
N SER A 84 6.35 -15.97 7.00
CA SER A 84 6.52 -15.28 8.28
C SER A 84 6.76 -16.21 9.48
N LYS A 85 7.03 -17.51 9.25
CA LYS A 85 7.24 -18.47 10.33
C LYS A 85 8.67 -18.36 10.90
N PRO A 86 8.85 -18.48 12.22
CA PRO A 86 10.18 -18.53 12.82
C PRO A 86 11.02 -19.67 12.25
N GLY A 87 12.31 -19.43 12.03
CA GLY A 87 13.26 -20.43 11.55
C GLY A 87 13.30 -20.64 10.03
N MET A 88 12.57 -19.83 9.25
CA MET A 88 12.66 -19.86 7.79
C MET A 88 13.90 -19.11 7.28
N HIS A 89 14.61 -19.70 6.32
CA HIS A 89 15.72 -19.06 5.62
C HIS A 89 15.20 -18.32 4.39
N LEU A 90 15.29 -16.99 4.39
CA LEU A 90 14.82 -16.14 3.30
C LEU A 90 16.00 -15.39 2.69
N GLY A 91 16.07 -15.36 1.36
CA GLY A 91 17.05 -14.56 0.62
C GLY A 91 16.43 -13.25 0.15
N VAL A 92 17.11 -12.14 0.41
CA VAL A 92 16.73 -10.81 -0.11
C VAL A 92 17.71 -10.41 -1.20
N VAL A 93 17.21 -10.22 -2.42
CA VAL A 93 18.04 -9.78 -3.55
C VAL A 93 17.83 -8.28 -3.76
N GLY A 94 18.84 -7.49 -3.36
CA GLY A 94 18.84 -6.02 -3.48
C GLY A 94 18.56 -5.31 -2.16
N LEU A 95 19.55 -4.56 -1.66
CA LEU A 95 19.46 -3.77 -0.42
C LEU A 95 19.08 -2.32 -0.69
N GLY A 96 17.87 -2.12 -1.22
CA GLY A 96 17.26 -0.81 -1.41
C GLY A 96 16.17 -0.52 -0.38
N GLY A 97 15.31 0.46 -0.66
CA GLY A 97 14.22 0.85 0.24
C GLY A 97 13.27 -0.29 0.63
N LEU A 98 12.99 -1.24 -0.26
CA LEU A 98 12.19 -2.43 0.04
C LEU A 98 12.99 -3.51 0.77
N GLY A 99 14.23 -3.76 0.34
CA GLY A 99 15.09 -4.79 0.93
C GLY A 99 15.41 -4.53 2.40
N HIS A 100 15.56 -3.26 2.78
CA HIS A 100 15.78 -2.85 4.17
C HIS A 100 14.56 -3.10 5.07
N VAL A 101 13.34 -3.23 4.53
CA VAL A 101 12.15 -3.49 5.38
C VAL A 101 12.04 -4.97 5.77
N VAL A 102 12.75 -5.86 5.06
CA VAL A 102 12.70 -7.31 5.28
C VAL A 102 13.61 -7.73 6.45
N TYR A 103 14.60 -6.91 6.82
CA TYR A 103 15.60 -7.16 7.87
C TYR A 103 15.39 -6.19 9.04
#